data_AF-A0A256HH65-F1
#
_entry.id   AF-A0A256HH65-F1
#
_cell.length_a   1.000
_cell.length_b   1.000
_cell.length_c   1.000
_cell.angle_alpha   90.00
_cell.angle_beta   90.00
_cell.angle_gamma   90.00
#
_symmetry.space_group_name_H-M   'P 1'
#
loop_
_entity.id
_entity.type
_entity.pdbx_description
1 polymer ?
#
loop_
_entity_poly.entity_id
_entity_poly.type
_entity_poly.pdbx_seq_one_letter_code
_entity_poly.pdbx_strand_id
1 'polypeptide(L)'
;MPSRRSILLEEMVWPEVESALENGTRTAIVSVGSIEQHGPHLPLNMDTLDGDELSRRIAEKLGDALAAPTIRPGCSGHHMEFPGTITIPPETLMDVIRAYCRSLDDHGFEHIVLVPTHGGNFGPVKTVAPDVAREIEATVIPLADLDEHMQLLNDGLSEAGIEYDQDVIHAGAAETAVVLAVNEDLVRVENIESGPEGEISTAHLLSEGFKSITQNGVLGDPAEATAEAGETIIQNVVDTYVDHIENERRSV
;
A
#
# COMPACT_ATOMS: atom_id res chain seq x y z
N MET A 1 -4.92 -30.62 -13.83
CA MET A 1 -3.88 -29.96 -13.02
C MET A 1 -4.53 -29.60 -11.70
N PRO A 2 -3.92 -29.83 -10.53
CA PRO A 2 -4.47 -29.25 -9.32
C PRO A 2 -4.47 -27.73 -9.54
N SER A 3 -5.63 -27.10 -9.42
CA SER A 3 -5.75 -25.64 -9.44
C SER A 3 -4.79 -25.11 -8.39
N ARG A 4 -3.88 -24.21 -8.77
CA ARG A 4 -3.05 -23.48 -7.80
C ARG A 4 -4.07 -22.78 -6.88
N ARG A 5 -4.08 -23.09 -5.58
CA ARG A 5 -4.97 -22.39 -4.64
C ARG A 5 -4.67 -20.90 -4.75
N SER A 6 -5.71 -20.08 -4.93
CA SER A 6 -5.52 -18.62 -4.92
C SER A 6 -5.06 -18.20 -3.53
N ILE A 7 -4.23 -17.15 -3.49
CA ILE A 7 -3.81 -16.45 -2.28
C ILE A 7 -4.70 -15.23 -2.01
N LEU A 8 -5.49 -14.81 -3.01
CA LEU A 8 -6.43 -13.70 -2.91
C LEU A 8 -7.75 -14.21 -2.32
N LEU A 9 -8.09 -13.74 -1.12
CA LEU A 9 -9.27 -14.17 -0.38
C LEU A 9 -10.58 -13.99 -1.17
N GLU A 10 -10.68 -12.90 -1.94
CA GLU A 10 -11.87 -12.57 -2.74
C GLU A 10 -12.11 -13.46 -3.96
N GLU A 11 -11.08 -14.20 -4.40
CA GLU A 11 -11.22 -15.16 -5.50
C GLU A 11 -11.61 -16.57 -5.01
N MET A 12 -11.51 -16.81 -3.70
CA MET A 12 -11.80 -18.11 -3.09
C MET A 12 -13.30 -18.28 -2.84
N VAL A 13 -13.79 -19.51 -2.96
CA VAL A 13 -15.10 -19.86 -2.40
C VAL A 13 -14.95 -20.16 -0.90
N TRP A 14 -15.98 -19.87 -0.10
CA TRP A 14 -15.88 -20.01 1.37
C TRP A 14 -15.39 -21.38 1.87
N PRO A 15 -15.67 -22.55 1.24
CA PRO A 15 -15.10 -23.84 1.68
C PRO A 15 -13.58 -23.95 1.45
N GLU A 16 -13.02 -23.22 0.49
CA GLU A 16 -11.57 -23.16 0.29
C GLU A 16 -10.90 -22.36 1.41
N VAL A 17 -11.55 -21.29 1.90
CA VAL A 17 -11.08 -20.49 3.04
C VAL A 17 -11.12 -21.33 4.32
N GLU A 18 -12.23 -22.03 4.58
CA GLU A 18 -12.35 -22.98 5.69
C GLU A 18 -11.22 -24.02 5.65
N SER A 19 -10.99 -24.64 4.48
CA SER A 19 -9.91 -25.60 4.31
C SER A 19 -8.52 -24.98 4.49
N ALA A 20 -8.29 -23.72 4.09
CA ALA A 20 -7.01 -23.05 4.27
C ALA A 20 -6.70 -22.86 5.77
N LEU A 21 -7.67 -22.37 6.54
CA LEU A 21 -7.57 -22.17 7.98
C LEU A 21 -7.30 -23.50 8.71
N GLU A 22 -8.03 -24.57 8.38
CA GLU A 22 -7.80 -25.92 8.92
C GLU A 22 -6.40 -26.46 8.60
N ASN A 23 -5.82 -26.06 7.47
CA ASN A 23 -4.49 -26.50 7.01
C ASN A 23 -3.35 -25.55 7.40
N GLY A 24 -3.60 -24.59 8.30
CA GLY A 24 -2.54 -23.78 8.90
C GLY A 24 -2.34 -22.40 8.28
N THR A 25 -3.23 -21.92 7.42
CA THR A 25 -3.30 -20.47 7.14
C THR A 25 -3.72 -19.76 8.42
N ARG A 26 -2.91 -18.79 8.88
CA ARG A 26 -3.15 -18.05 10.13
C ARG A 26 -3.28 -16.55 9.93
N THR A 27 -2.84 -16.04 8.79
CA THR A 27 -2.66 -14.59 8.61
C THR A 27 -3.51 -14.03 7.49
N ALA A 28 -4.12 -12.88 7.74
CA ALA A 28 -4.73 -12.04 6.72
C ALA A 28 -3.88 -10.79 6.52
N ILE A 29 -3.53 -10.48 5.27
CA ILE A 29 -2.88 -9.22 4.90
C ILE A 29 -3.96 -8.29 4.34
N VAL A 30 -4.12 -7.11 4.92
CA VAL A 30 -5.13 -6.12 4.54
C VAL A 30 -4.41 -4.84 4.13
N SER A 31 -4.32 -4.60 2.83
CA SER A 31 -3.81 -3.33 2.32
C SER A 31 -4.84 -2.20 2.46
N VAL A 32 -4.35 -0.98 2.65
CA VAL A 32 -5.15 0.24 2.80
C VAL A 32 -4.67 1.27 1.77
N GLY A 33 -5.23 1.18 0.56
CA GLY A 33 -4.89 2.05 -0.58
C GLY A 33 -5.80 3.27 -0.69
N SER A 34 -5.85 3.87 -1.88
CA SER A 34 -6.72 5.01 -2.17
C SER A 34 -7.16 5.12 -3.64
N ILE A 35 -7.95 6.17 -3.90
CA ILE A 35 -8.35 6.63 -5.24
C ILE A 35 -8.06 8.13 -5.34
N GLU A 36 -6.97 8.49 -6.00
CA GLU A 36 -6.46 9.87 -6.05
C GLU A 36 -5.57 10.16 -7.25
N GLN A 37 -5.35 11.45 -7.52
CA GLN A 37 -4.50 11.91 -8.61
C GLN A 37 -3.06 11.40 -8.45
N HIS A 38 -2.45 10.95 -9.54
CA HIS A 38 -1.02 10.58 -9.62
C HIS A 38 -0.40 11.18 -10.88
N GLY A 39 -0.54 12.50 -11.01
CA GLY A 39 -0.11 13.19 -12.21
C GLY A 39 -0.94 12.83 -13.45
N PRO A 40 -0.49 13.29 -14.63
CA PRO A 40 -1.16 13.02 -15.90
C PRO A 40 -0.85 11.63 -16.50
N HIS A 41 0.11 10.89 -15.95
CA HIS A 41 0.60 9.61 -16.52
C HIS A 41 0.11 8.35 -15.78
N LEU A 42 -0.12 8.38 -14.47
CA LEU A 42 -0.54 7.21 -13.70
C LEU A 42 -2.07 7.15 -13.50
N PRO A 43 -2.64 5.95 -13.27
CA PRO A 43 -4.06 5.80 -13.00
C PRO A 43 -4.42 6.26 -11.58
N LEU A 44 -5.70 6.60 -11.35
CA LEU A 44 -6.16 7.06 -10.04
C LEU A 44 -6.08 6.01 -8.92
N ASN A 45 -5.92 4.74 -9.26
CA ASN A 45 -5.88 3.63 -8.30
C ASN A 45 -4.46 3.11 -8.06
N MET A 46 -3.43 3.94 -8.28
CA MET A 46 -2.01 3.60 -8.07
C MET A 46 -1.77 2.92 -6.73
N ASP A 47 -2.14 3.57 -5.62
CA ASP A 47 -1.98 3.05 -4.25
C ASP A 47 -2.69 1.70 -4.06
N THR A 48 -3.82 1.50 -4.73
CA THR A 48 -4.52 0.21 -4.66
C THR A 48 -3.75 -0.88 -5.41
N LEU A 49 -3.18 -0.57 -6.58
CA LEU A 49 -2.37 -1.53 -7.34
C LEU A 49 -1.13 -1.96 -6.56
N ASP A 50 -0.46 -1.01 -5.93
CA ASP A 50 0.67 -1.28 -5.03
C ASP A 50 0.21 -2.14 -3.83
N GLY A 51 -0.89 -1.75 -3.19
CA GLY A 51 -1.47 -2.50 -2.08
C GLY A 51 -1.83 -3.95 -2.43
N ASP A 52 -2.47 -4.17 -3.59
CA ASP A 52 -2.83 -5.50 -4.07
C ASP A 52 -1.57 -6.35 -4.31
N GLU A 53 -0.53 -5.78 -4.92
CA GLU A 53 0.70 -6.50 -5.25
C GLU A 53 1.56 -6.81 -4.02
N LEU A 54 1.73 -5.84 -3.10
CA LEU A 54 2.42 -6.04 -1.83
C LEU A 54 1.72 -7.12 -1.00
N SER A 55 0.40 -7.04 -0.84
CA SER A 55 -0.38 -8.05 -0.10
C SER A 55 -0.20 -9.45 -0.69
N ARG A 56 -0.28 -9.58 -2.01
CA ARG A 56 -0.09 -10.86 -2.71
C ARG A 56 1.30 -11.44 -2.45
N ARG A 57 2.37 -10.66 -2.64
CA ARG A 57 3.76 -11.13 -2.49
C ARG A 57 4.14 -11.42 -1.04
N ILE A 58 3.69 -10.58 -0.10
CA ILE A 58 3.87 -10.84 1.34
C ILE A 58 3.19 -12.16 1.71
N ALA A 59 1.95 -12.36 1.27
CA ALA A 59 1.22 -13.59 1.58
C ALA A 59 1.89 -14.84 0.96
N GLU A 60 2.38 -14.74 -0.27
CA GLU A 60 3.16 -15.79 -0.94
C GLU A 60 4.44 -16.13 -0.18
N LYS A 61 5.18 -15.11 0.28
CA LYS A 61 6.47 -15.29 0.95
C LYS A 61 6.32 -15.87 2.35
N LEU A 62 5.28 -15.48 3.10
CA LEU A 62 4.96 -16.05 4.41
C LEU A 62 4.48 -17.51 4.32
N GLY A 63 3.73 -17.85 3.27
CA GLY A 63 3.25 -19.22 3.01
C GLY A 63 2.11 -19.70 3.92
N ASP A 64 1.74 -18.92 4.95
CA ASP A 64 0.64 -19.17 5.88
C ASP A 64 -0.41 -18.04 5.92
N ALA A 65 -0.48 -17.27 4.83
CA ALA A 65 -1.25 -16.04 4.75
C ALA A 65 -2.16 -15.98 3.51
N LEU A 66 -3.22 -15.18 3.61
CA LEU A 66 -4.09 -14.79 2.49
C LEU A 66 -4.12 -13.26 2.38
N ALA A 67 -4.13 -12.76 1.14
CA ALA A 67 -4.37 -11.36 0.84
C ALA A 67 -5.88 -11.08 0.86
N ALA A 68 -6.32 -10.29 1.82
CA ALA A 68 -7.70 -9.81 1.90
C ALA A 68 -7.94 -8.67 0.89
N PRO A 69 -9.21 -8.35 0.56
CA PRO A 69 -9.54 -7.23 -0.31
C PRO A 69 -8.92 -5.92 0.17
N THR A 70 -8.23 -5.19 -0.72
CA THR A 70 -7.68 -3.88 -0.39
C THR A 70 -8.80 -2.88 -0.03
N ILE A 71 -8.63 -2.19 1.09
CA ILE A 71 -9.55 -1.13 1.51
C ILE A 71 -9.35 0.10 0.61
N ARG A 72 -10.45 0.56 -0.01
CA ARG A 72 -10.52 1.80 -0.78
C ARG A 72 -11.95 2.37 -0.80
N PRO A 73 -12.13 3.70 -0.92
CA PRO A 73 -11.10 4.75 -0.96
C PRO A 73 -10.44 4.99 0.41
N GLY A 74 -9.30 5.70 0.42
CA GLY A 74 -8.59 6.11 1.62
C GLY A 74 -8.79 7.59 1.98
N CYS A 75 -7.85 8.16 2.74
CA CYS A 75 -7.84 9.55 3.20
C CYS A 75 -7.07 10.48 2.25
N SER A 76 -7.68 10.86 1.14
CA SER A 76 -7.06 11.66 0.06
C SER A 76 -7.57 13.10 -0.02
N GLY A 77 -7.95 13.69 1.13
CA GLY A 77 -8.51 15.05 1.17
C GLY A 77 -7.62 16.12 0.50
N HIS A 78 -6.31 15.95 0.62
CA HIS A 78 -5.28 16.83 0.06
C HIS A 78 -5.11 16.71 -1.47
N HIS A 79 -5.78 15.74 -2.12
CA HIS A 79 -5.81 15.57 -3.58
C HIS A 79 -7.13 16.07 -4.21
N MET A 80 -8.08 16.58 -3.42
CA MET A 80 -9.44 16.90 -3.87
C MET A 80 -9.52 18.05 -4.89
N GLU A 81 -8.45 18.82 -5.05
CA GLU A 81 -8.36 19.87 -6.04
C GLU A 81 -8.15 19.33 -7.48
N PHE A 82 -7.84 18.04 -7.61
CA PHE A 82 -7.72 17.31 -8.86
C PHE A 82 -8.96 16.42 -9.07
N PRO A 83 -9.56 16.42 -10.28
CA PRO A 83 -10.78 15.67 -10.54
C PRO A 83 -10.52 14.15 -10.53
N GLY A 84 -11.45 13.40 -9.94
CA GLY A 84 -11.42 11.93 -9.90
C GLY A 84 -11.06 11.35 -8.54
N THR A 85 -10.39 12.11 -7.68
CA THR A 85 -10.12 11.73 -6.28
C THR A 85 -11.43 11.41 -5.54
N ILE A 86 -11.46 10.27 -4.86
CA ILE A 86 -12.52 9.88 -3.93
C ILE A 86 -11.88 9.69 -2.57
N THR A 87 -12.39 10.39 -1.55
CA THR A 87 -11.81 10.38 -0.20
C THR A 87 -12.89 10.15 0.84
N ILE A 88 -12.52 9.49 1.95
CA ILE A 88 -13.33 9.38 3.16
C ILE A 88 -12.63 10.04 4.34
N PRO A 89 -13.38 10.51 5.36
CA PRO A 89 -12.77 11.04 6.59
C PRO A 89 -11.95 9.96 7.32
N PRO A 90 -10.88 10.34 8.04
CA PRO A 90 -10.08 9.42 8.86
C PRO A 90 -10.90 8.53 9.79
N GLU A 91 -11.94 9.06 10.42
CA GLU A 91 -12.81 8.33 11.33
C GLU A 91 -13.56 7.21 10.62
N THR A 92 -14.02 7.48 9.40
CA THR A 92 -14.70 6.46 8.57
C THR A 92 -13.72 5.38 8.14
N LEU A 93 -12.49 5.74 7.76
CA LEU A 93 -11.46 4.76 7.42
C LEU A 93 -11.13 3.85 8.62
N MET A 94 -10.96 4.45 9.81
CA MET A 94 -10.71 3.71 11.05
C MET A 94 -11.88 2.76 11.39
N ASP A 95 -13.12 3.18 11.18
CA ASP A 95 -14.29 2.33 11.38
C ASP A 95 -14.33 1.14 10.39
N VAL A 96 -13.94 1.37 9.13
CA VAL A 96 -13.82 0.29 8.12
C VAL A 96 -12.72 -0.69 8.48
N ILE A 97 -11.53 -0.22 8.87
CA ILE A 97 -10.42 -1.08 9.31
C ILE A 97 -10.86 -1.95 10.50
N ARG A 98 -11.52 -1.34 11.50
CA ARG A 98 -12.07 -2.08 12.64
C ARG A 98 -13.06 -3.17 12.22
N ALA A 99 -13.95 -2.88 11.27
CA ALA A 99 -14.92 -3.85 10.76
C ALA A 99 -14.25 -5.00 10.00
N TYR A 100 -13.21 -4.71 9.20
CA TYR A 100 -12.40 -5.72 8.53
C TYR A 100 -11.74 -6.64 9.54
N CYS A 101 -11.02 -6.08 10.52
CA CYS A 101 -10.29 -6.88 11.50
C CYS A 101 -11.22 -7.78 12.31
N ARG A 102 -12.37 -7.28 12.78
CA ARG A 102 -13.35 -8.08 13.51
C ARG A 102 -13.92 -9.23 12.67
N SER A 103 -14.19 -8.98 11.38
CA SER A 103 -14.71 -10.02 10.50
C SER A 103 -13.68 -11.13 10.25
N LEU A 104 -12.40 -10.77 10.14
CA LEU A 104 -11.30 -11.72 9.98
C LEU A 104 -11.03 -12.51 11.27
N ASP A 105 -11.08 -11.85 12.42
CA ASP A 105 -11.01 -12.48 13.74
C ASP A 105 -12.14 -13.49 13.96
N ASP A 106 -13.39 -13.10 13.66
CA ASP A 106 -14.57 -13.98 13.74
C ASP A 106 -14.44 -15.23 12.86
N HIS A 107 -13.64 -15.17 11.78
CA HIS A 107 -13.35 -16.31 10.91
C HIS A 107 -12.17 -17.17 11.39
N GLY A 108 -11.42 -16.74 12.40
CA GLY A 108 -10.34 -17.50 13.03
C GLY A 108 -8.94 -17.23 12.48
N PHE A 109 -8.71 -16.08 11.83
CA PHE A 109 -7.35 -15.62 11.57
C PHE A 109 -6.67 -15.21 12.89
N GLU A 110 -5.42 -15.64 13.10
CA GLU A 110 -4.66 -15.37 14.33
C GLU A 110 -3.82 -14.09 14.22
N HIS A 111 -3.49 -13.67 13.00
CA HIS A 111 -2.75 -12.44 12.72
C HIS A 111 -3.41 -11.64 11.61
N ILE A 112 -3.51 -10.32 11.81
CA ILE A 112 -4.05 -9.39 10.82
C ILE A 112 -3.01 -8.30 10.58
N VAL A 113 -2.42 -8.29 9.40
CA VAL A 113 -1.40 -7.32 9.01
C VAL A 113 -2.05 -6.19 8.24
N LEU A 114 -1.85 -4.94 8.68
CA LEU A 114 -2.37 -3.75 8.01
C LEU A 114 -1.23 -3.07 7.22
N VAL A 115 -1.42 -2.91 5.91
CA VAL A 115 -0.39 -2.39 4.99
C VAL A 115 -0.93 -1.12 4.29
N PRO A 116 -0.73 0.09 4.86
CA PRO A 116 -1.06 1.31 4.14
C PRO A 116 -0.11 1.52 2.95
N THR A 117 -0.66 1.94 1.81
CA THR A 117 0.08 2.25 0.56
C THR A 117 -0.24 3.66 0.04
N HIS A 118 -0.85 4.49 0.89
CA HIS A 118 -1.13 5.89 0.63
C HIS A 118 -0.74 6.70 1.87
N GLY A 119 0.03 7.77 1.70
CA GLY A 119 0.51 8.62 2.78
C GLY A 119 -0.58 9.07 3.76
N GLY A 120 -1.77 9.39 3.24
CA GLY A 120 -2.92 9.81 4.06
C GLY A 120 -3.47 8.73 5.01
N ASN A 121 -3.15 7.45 4.76
CA ASN A 121 -3.69 6.31 5.52
C ASN A 121 -2.78 5.86 6.67
N PHE A 122 -1.48 6.20 6.67
CA PHE A 122 -0.53 5.77 7.70
C PHE A 122 -0.95 6.24 9.10
N GLY A 123 -1.32 7.51 9.25
CA GLY A 123 -1.80 8.08 10.52
C GLY A 123 -3.05 7.37 11.07
N PRO A 124 -4.14 7.26 10.28
CA PRO A 124 -5.34 6.49 10.66
C PRO A 124 -5.05 5.03 11.02
N VAL A 125 -4.26 4.30 10.23
CA VAL A 125 -3.90 2.90 10.52
C VAL A 125 -3.13 2.79 11.83
N LYS A 126 -2.09 3.61 12.02
CA LYS A 126 -1.29 3.65 13.25
C LYS A 126 -2.13 3.98 14.48
N THR A 127 -3.15 4.82 14.33
CA THR A 127 -4.04 5.23 15.41
C THR A 127 -5.01 4.11 15.80
N VAL A 128 -5.64 3.45 14.83
CA VAL A 128 -6.73 2.50 15.09
C VAL A 128 -6.23 1.11 15.48
N ALA A 129 -5.09 0.68 14.97
CA ALA A 129 -4.55 -0.68 15.19
C ALA A 129 -4.49 -1.11 16.66
N PRO A 130 -3.91 -0.34 17.61
CA PRO A 130 -3.86 -0.74 19.01
C PRO A 130 -5.24 -0.79 19.69
N ASP A 131 -6.22 -0.01 19.22
CA ASP A 131 -7.58 -0.04 19.76
C ASP A 131 -8.28 -1.32 19.33
N VAL A 132 -8.21 -1.66 18.04
CA VAL A 132 -8.78 -2.92 17.52
C VAL A 132 -8.12 -4.13 18.16
N ALA A 133 -6.79 -4.12 18.34
CA ALA A 133 -6.06 -5.22 18.98
C ALA A 133 -6.53 -5.54 20.41
N ARG A 134 -7.19 -4.61 21.11
CA ARG A 134 -7.77 -4.85 22.45
C ARG A 134 -9.19 -5.39 22.40
N GLU A 135 -9.82 -5.34 21.24
CA GLU A 135 -11.22 -5.72 21.03
C GLU A 135 -11.38 -7.14 20.44
N ILE A 136 -10.30 -7.71 19.89
CA ILE A 136 -10.30 -8.99 19.16
C ILE A 136 -9.25 -9.96 19.72
N GLU A 137 -9.31 -11.23 19.34
CA GLU A 137 -8.33 -12.24 19.78
C GLU A 137 -7.05 -12.23 18.93
N ALA A 138 -7.18 -11.94 17.63
CA ALA A 138 -6.06 -11.88 16.70
C ALA A 138 -5.05 -10.76 17.02
N THR A 139 -3.77 -11.04 16.80
CA THR A 139 -2.73 -10.00 16.85
C THR A 139 -2.85 -9.09 15.62
N VAL A 140 -3.00 -7.78 15.85
CA VAL A 140 -2.99 -6.78 14.78
C VAL A 140 -1.57 -6.22 14.62
N ILE A 141 -1.01 -6.32 13.41
CA ILE A 141 0.35 -5.88 13.07
C ILE A 141 0.27 -4.72 12.05
N PRO A 142 0.39 -3.45 12.48
CA PRO A 142 0.37 -2.32 11.56
C PRO A 142 1.77 -2.03 10.99
N LEU A 143 1.95 -2.11 9.68
CA LEU A 143 3.15 -1.65 8.96
C LEU A 143 3.00 -0.16 8.60
N ALA A 144 2.76 0.67 9.62
CA ALA A 144 2.29 2.04 9.45
C ALA A 144 3.34 3.09 9.86
N ASP A 145 4.58 2.90 9.44
CA ASP A 145 5.63 3.91 9.49
C ASP A 145 5.85 4.52 8.09
N LEU A 146 5.41 5.77 7.91
CA LEU A 146 5.46 6.45 6.62
C LEU A 146 6.90 6.77 6.22
N ASP A 147 7.73 7.20 7.16
CA ASP A 147 9.11 7.62 6.86
C ASP A 147 9.93 6.39 6.41
N GLU A 148 9.74 5.25 7.08
CA GLU A 148 10.34 3.98 6.67
C GLU A 148 9.81 3.52 5.30
N HIS A 149 8.51 3.56 5.06
CA HIS A 149 7.94 3.16 3.77
C HIS A 149 8.52 4.00 2.62
N MET A 150 8.55 5.32 2.78
CA MET A 150 9.15 6.22 1.79
C MET A 150 10.64 5.93 1.60
N GLN A 151 11.37 5.62 2.68
CA GLN A 151 12.78 5.24 2.59
C GLN A 151 12.96 3.95 1.79
N LEU A 152 12.14 2.92 2.01
CA LEU A 152 12.23 1.64 1.27
C LEU A 152 11.98 1.81 -0.23
N LEU A 153 11.04 2.67 -0.62
CA LEU A 153 10.79 3.00 -2.03
C LEU A 153 12.00 3.67 -2.69
N ASN A 154 12.60 4.62 -1.99
CA ASN A 154 13.75 5.40 -2.46
C ASN A 154 15.06 4.57 -2.48
N ASP A 155 15.27 3.71 -1.48
CA ASP A 155 16.38 2.75 -1.45
C ASP A 155 16.26 1.75 -2.62
N GLY A 156 15.06 1.26 -2.91
CA GLY A 156 14.81 0.37 -4.05
C GLY A 156 15.08 1.02 -5.41
N LEU A 157 14.74 2.31 -5.57
CA LEU A 157 15.14 3.09 -6.76
C LEU A 157 16.66 3.18 -6.90
N SER A 158 17.33 3.53 -5.80
CA SER A 158 18.79 3.65 -5.76
C SER A 158 19.48 2.33 -6.09
N GLU A 159 18.98 1.21 -5.55
CA GLU A 159 19.48 -0.14 -5.84
C GLU A 159 19.29 -0.52 -7.32
N ALA A 160 18.19 -0.09 -7.93
CA ALA A 160 17.95 -0.25 -9.36
C ALA A 160 18.81 0.66 -10.25
N GLY A 161 19.66 1.51 -9.65
CA GLY A 161 20.56 2.40 -10.38
C GLY A 161 19.89 3.67 -10.93
N ILE A 162 18.71 4.02 -10.44
CA ILE A 162 18.05 5.28 -10.77
C ILE A 162 18.53 6.32 -9.75
N GLU A 163 19.33 7.27 -10.24
CA GLU A 163 19.77 8.42 -9.45
C GLU A 163 18.65 9.46 -9.39
N TYR A 164 18.42 10.01 -8.21
CA TYR A 164 17.53 11.14 -7.98
C TYR A 164 18.21 12.13 -7.05
N ASP A 165 18.00 13.43 -7.27
CA ASP A 165 18.66 14.46 -6.46
C ASP A 165 18.02 14.60 -5.07
N GLN A 166 16.73 14.26 -4.94
CA GLN A 166 15.91 14.37 -3.73
C GLN A 166 14.87 13.25 -3.67
N ASP A 167 14.53 12.78 -2.47
CA ASP A 167 13.59 11.68 -2.27
C ASP A 167 12.28 11.90 -3.05
N VAL A 168 11.85 10.86 -3.76
CA VAL A 168 10.60 10.85 -4.50
C VAL A 168 9.43 10.85 -3.51
N ILE A 169 8.45 11.72 -3.75
CA ILE A 169 7.33 11.93 -2.81
C ILE A 169 6.00 11.45 -3.40
N HIS A 170 5.63 11.88 -4.62
CA HIS A 170 4.32 11.57 -5.20
C HIS A 170 4.33 11.63 -6.72
N ALA A 171 3.80 10.59 -7.35
CA ALA A 171 3.78 10.33 -8.78
C ALA A 171 5.14 10.44 -9.48
N GLY A 172 6.25 10.34 -8.73
CA GLY A 172 7.60 10.38 -9.27
C GLY A 172 8.10 8.99 -9.70
N ALA A 173 9.42 8.83 -9.77
CA ALA A 173 10.04 7.62 -10.32
C ALA A 173 9.63 6.33 -9.61
N ALA A 174 9.53 6.32 -8.27
CA ALA A 174 9.26 5.12 -7.48
C ALA A 174 7.88 4.51 -7.83
N GLU A 175 6.84 5.31 -7.69
CA GLU A 175 5.46 4.88 -7.96
C GLU A 175 5.23 4.57 -9.44
N THR A 176 5.85 5.35 -10.33
CA THR A 176 5.81 5.08 -11.77
C THR A 176 6.45 3.72 -12.07
N ALA A 177 7.59 3.42 -11.46
CA ALA A 177 8.29 2.14 -11.62
C ALA A 177 7.43 0.98 -11.08
N VAL A 178 6.81 1.13 -9.91
CA VAL A 178 5.87 0.15 -9.34
C VAL A 178 4.73 -0.15 -10.31
N VAL A 179 4.06 0.87 -10.87
CA VAL A 179 2.98 0.63 -11.84
C VAL A 179 3.50 -0.03 -13.12
N LEU A 180 4.69 0.34 -13.62
CA LEU A 180 5.31 -0.33 -14.78
C LEU A 180 5.55 -1.82 -14.52
N ALA A 181 5.98 -2.18 -13.31
CA ALA A 181 6.20 -3.58 -12.92
C ALA A 181 4.90 -4.37 -12.78
N VAL A 182 3.85 -3.74 -12.22
CA VAL A 182 2.54 -4.37 -12.03
C VAL A 182 1.79 -4.50 -13.36
N ASN A 183 1.69 -3.42 -14.12
CA ASN A 183 1.00 -3.36 -15.41
C ASN A 183 1.40 -2.12 -16.22
N GLU A 184 2.32 -2.29 -17.16
CA GLU A 184 2.82 -1.23 -18.05
C GLU A 184 1.73 -0.52 -18.86
N ASP A 185 0.64 -1.21 -19.23
CA ASP A 185 -0.46 -0.63 -20.03
C ASP A 185 -1.23 0.48 -19.28
N LEU A 186 -1.03 0.58 -17.96
CA LEU A 186 -1.65 1.61 -17.13
C LEU A 186 -0.87 2.92 -17.11
N VAL A 187 0.35 2.98 -17.65
CA VAL A 187 1.17 4.19 -17.68
C VAL A 187 1.02 4.90 -19.02
N ARG A 188 0.60 6.18 -18.98
CA ARG A 188 0.53 7.03 -20.18
C ARG A 188 1.89 7.67 -20.39
N VAL A 189 2.80 6.92 -20.98
CA VAL A 189 4.21 7.30 -21.17
C VAL A 189 4.34 8.66 -21.88
N GLU A 190 3.45 8.96 -22.83
CA GLU A 190 3.44 10.24 -23.56
C GLU A 190 3.07 11.46 -22.70
N ASN A 191 2.52 11.23 -21.50
CA ASN A 191 2.10 12.27 -20.57
C ASN A 191 3.06 12.40 -19.37
N ILE A 192 4.18 11.68 -19.35
CA ILE A 192 5.18 11.81 -18.26
C ILE A 192 5.69 13.26 -18.23
N GLU A 193 5.48 13.91 -17.09
CA GLU A 193 5.91 15.29 -16.82
C GLU A 193 6.50 15.36 -15.41
N SER A 194 7.64 16.03 -15.26
CA SER A 194 8.25 16.26 -13.96
C SER A 194 7.45 17.31 -13.15
N GLY A 195 7.49 17.17 -11.83
CA GLY A 195 6.94 18.12 -10.87
C GLY A 195 8.02 18.94 -10.17
N PRO A 196 7.64 19.78 -9.19
CA PRO A 196 8.60 20.40 -8.28
C PRO A 196 9.43 19.36 -7.52
N GLU A 197 10.70 19.67 -7.30
CA GLU A 197 11.67 18.87 -6.53
C GLU A 197 12.17 19.66 -5.30
N GLY A 198 12.71 18.96 -4.30
CA GLY A 198 13.25 19.56 -3.07
C GLY A 198 12.46 19.17 -1.82
N GLU A 199 12.91 19.69 -0.67
CA GLU A 199 12.24 19.47 0.61
C GLU A 199 10.81 20.04 0.58
N ILE A 200 9.85 19.14 0.51
CA ILE A 200 8.42 19.46 0.60
C ILE A 200 7.94 19.11 1.99
N SER A 201 7.38 20.09 2.68
CA SER A 201 6.80 19.86 4.00
C SER A 201 5.52 19.01 3.87
N THR A 202 5.56 17.78 4.38
CA THR A 202 4.38 16.91 4.49
C THR A 202 3.24 17.60 5.24
N ALA A 203 3.54 18.38 6.27
CA ALA A 203 2.55 19.15 7.02
C ALA A 203 1.87 20.23 6.16
N HIS A 204 2.63 20.92 5.31
CA HIS A 204 2.06 21.89 4.37
C HIS A 204 1.19 21.20 3.32
N LEU A 205 1.69 20.11 2.71
CA LEU A 205 0.98 19.33 1.70
C LEU A 205 -0.36 18.79 2.24
N LEU A 206 -0.36 18.22 3.44
CA LEU A 206 -1.56 17.68 4.08
C LEU A 206 -2.57 18.76 4.51
N SER A 207 -2.13 19.99 4.75
CA SER A 207 -3.00 21.09 5.21
C SER A 207 -3.55 21.96 4.09
N GLU A 208 -2.72 22.33 3.11
CA GLU A 208 -3.06 23.26 2.03
C GLU A 208 -3.35 22.56 0.69
N GLY A 209 -3.11 21.25 0.61
CA GLY A 209 -3.42 20.41 -0.56
C GLY A 209 -2.36 20.48 -1.66
N PHE A 210 -2.41 19.53 -2.59
CA PHE A 210 -1.39 19.39 -3.64
C PHE A 210 -1.27 20.60 -4.57
N LYS A 211 -2.33 21.35 -4.87
CA LYS A 211 -2.22 22.52 -5.78
C LYS A 211 -1.50 23.71 -5.16
N SER A 212 -1.32 23.72 -3.83
CA SER A 212 -0.43 24.70 -3.19
C SER A 212 1.03 24.52 -3.62
N ILE A 213 1.41 23.33 -4.14
CA ILE A 213 2.79 22.94 -4.44
C ILE A 213 2.97 22.69 -5.94
N THR A 214 2.09 21.90 -6.56
CA THR A 214 2.23 21.44 -7.94
C THR A 214 0.98 21.69 -8.78
N GLN A 215 1.16 22.05 -10.05
CA GLN A 215 0.06 22.26 -10.99
C GLN A 215 -0.41 20.97 -11.68
N ASN A 216 0.53 20.04 -11.93
CA ASN A 216 0.25 18.79 -12.64
C ASN A 216 0.01 17.61 -11.68
N GLY A 217 0.27 17.78 -10.38
CA GLY A 217 0.03 16.76 -9.37
C GLY A 217 1.25 15.89 -9.06
N VAL A 218 2.34 16.02 -9.82
CA VAL A 218 3.60 15.30 -9.62
C VAL A 218 4.51 16.07 -8.66
N LEU A 219 5.26 15.34 -7.83
CA LEU A 219 6.34 15.83 -6.96
C LEU A 219 7.57 14.92 -7.16
N GLY A 220 8.57 15.43 -7.90
CA GLY A 220 9.70 14.64 -8.40
C GLY A 220 9.72 14.47 -9.91
N ASP A 221 10.68 13.68 -10.42
CA ASP A 221 10.79 13.34 -11.84
C ASP A 221 10.47 11.85 -12.07
N PRO A 222 9.43 11.51 -12.86
CA PRO A 222 9.11 10.12 -13.20
C PRO A 222 9.87 9.57 -14.42
N ALA A 223 10.68 10.38 -15.12
CA ALA A 223 11.20 10.05 -16.44
C ALA A 223 12.08 8.79 -16.52
N GLU A 224 12.88 8.52 -15.49
CA GLU A 224 13.83 7.39 -15.46
C GLU A 224 13.22 6.09 -14.89
N ALA A 225 11.92 6.09 -14.57
CA ALA A 225 11.24 4.91 -14.03
C ALA A 225 11.22 3.74 -15.04
N THR A 226 11.49 2.53 -14.54
CA THR A 226 11.44 1.30 -15.34
C THR A 226 10.72 0.17 -14.60
N ALA A 227 10.18 -0.80 -15.33
CA ALA A 227 9.57 -1.99 -14.73
C ALA A 227 10.57 -2.81 -13.89
N GLU A 228 11.85 -2.86 -14.30
CA GLU A 228 12.89 -3.55 -13.53
C GLU A 228 13.14 -2.85 -12.19
N ALA A 229 13.18 -1.51 -12.17
CA ALA A 229 13.25 -0.76 -10.92
C ALA A 229 12.03 -1.00 -10.03
N GLY A 230 10.83 -1.08 -10.61
CA GLY A 230 9.61 -1.38 -9.86
C GLY A 230 9.66 -2.75 -9.20
N GLU A 231 10.19 -3.76 -9.90
CA GLU A 231 10.40 -5.10 -9.34
C GLU A 231 11.38 -5.07 -8.15
N THR A 232 12.49 -4.34 -8.27
CA THR A 232 13.45 -4.15 -7.16
C THR A 232 12.81 -3.45 -5.96
N ILE A 233 12.05 -2.37 -6.19
CA ILE A 233 11.33 -1.64 -5.14
C ILE A 233 10.34 -2.55 -4.40
N ILE A 234 9.47 -3.23 -5.15
CA ILE A 234 8.46 -4.12 -4.58
C ILE A 234 9.13 -5.23 -3.78
N GLN A 235 10.20 -5.84 -4.30
CA GLN A 235 10.90 -6.91 -3.60
C GLN A 235 11.56 -6.40 -2.30
N ASN A 236 12.17 -5.22 -2.32
CA ASN A 236 12.76 -4.60 -1.13
C ASN A 236 11.70 -4.39 -0.03
N VAL A 237 10.56 -3.77 -0.38
CA VAL A 237 9.46 -3.53 0.57
C VAL A 237 8.90 -4.85 1.12
N VAL A 238 8.63 -5.83 0.25
CA VAL A 238 8.12 -7.15 0.65
C VAL A 238 9.09 -7.85 1.60
N ASP A 239 10.39 -7.78 1.34
CA ASP A 239 11.41 -8.44 2.15
C ASP A 239 11.45 -7.85 3.57
N THR A 240 11.52 -6.53 3.69
CA THR A 240 11.50 -5.84 4.98
C THR A 240 10.20 -6.07 5.73
N TYR A 241 9.06 -6.01 5.05
CA TYR A 241 7.75 -6.18 5.69
C TYR A 241 7.53 -7.61 6.18
N VAL A 242 8.00 -8.63 5.45
CA VAL A 242 7.97 -10.01 5.93
C VAL A 242 8.85 -10.18 7.17
N ASP A 243 10.05 -9.60 7.19
CA ASP A 243 10.93 -9.64 8.36
C ASP A 243 10.27 -8.97 9.57
N HIS A 244 9.58 -7.84 9.38
CA HIS A 244 8.81 -7.17 10.43
C HIS A 244 7.68 -8.05 10.97
N ILE A 245 6.88 -8.64 10.09
CA ILE A 245 5.78 -9.54 10.47
C ILE A 245 6.32 -10.73 11.28
N GLU A 246 7.40 -11.38 10.81
CA GLU A 246 8.00 -12.50 11.52
C GLU A 246 8.55 -12.12 12.89
N ASN A 247 9.16 -10.94 13.02
CA ASN A 247 9.67 -10.45 14.29
C ASN A 247 8.55 -10.18 15.30
N GLU A 248 7.49 -9.50 14.88
CA GLU A 248 6.30 -9.24 15.72
C GLU A 248 5.66 -10.55 16.17
N ARG A 249 5.48 -11.54 15.27
CA ARG A 249 4.94 -12.86 15.64
C ARG A 249 5.77 -13.61 16.68
N ARG A 250 7.09 -13.39 16.75
CA ARG A 250 7.99 -14.01 17.75
C ARG A 250 7.96 -13.30 19.11
N SER A 251 7.46 -12.07 19.16
CA SER A 251 7.46 -11.22 20.35
C SER A 251 6.17 -11.33 21.19
N VAL A 252 5.14 -12.01 20.68
CA VAL A 252 3.84 -12.23 21.35
C VAL A 252 3.76 -13.62 21.97
#